data_AF-A0A5J4IVM6-F1
#
_entry.id   AF-A0A5J4IVM6-F1
#
_cell.length_a   1.000
_cell.length_b   1.000
_cell.length_c   1.000
_cell.angle_alpha   90.00
_cell.angle_beta   90.00
_cell.angle_gamma   90.00
#
_symmetry.space_group_name_H-M   'P 1'
#
loop_
_entity.id
_entity.type
_entity.pdbx_description
1 polymer ?
#
loop_
_entity_poly.entity_id
_entity_poly.type
_entity_poly.pdbx_seq_one_letter_code
_entity_poly.pdbx_strand_id
1 'polypeptide(L)'
;MKRFLILILTVLLTSTSLLAQELARVRDNDQFGYIDKMGTFKINPQFAKAGDFSDGLAAAMKNDQWGFINTSGDWVIEPEYDKVKPFNSGYALVLIDKHWNYIDKNNKVLQTPVKEKYYDFNKFGVAFYSIDKKVGLINTKGEVVLEPKYNVIKPFVDGYAKVRVDDKWGMIDTSGKEFVPAIYDEIGDYRGQGIAVRKGDSFGILVEGSMNIISGADKVWDFPEGEKLTYARKDKKVGFVNAKGAWIISPQYYKARAFSNGLAPVFNDDAWGYIDETGKEIIAFQFRDAETFADNGLAPVKEKKLWGFIDKTGKMVIPAQYAISAGGLNIFSKNNPKGFLGNLARVKYEKSWGFIDEQGNPLGGKWYQNVELFAK
;
A
#
# COMPACT_ATOMS: atom_id res chain seq x y z
N MET A 1 -7.29 27.18 -65.12
CA MET A 1 -7.13 25.84 -64.51
C MET A 1 -5.75 25.73 -63.86
N LYS A 2 -5.64 25.92 -62.54
CA LYS A 2 -4.45 25.52 -61.78
C LYS A 2 -4.95 24.71 -60.57
N ARG A 3 -4.49 23.47 -60.48
CA ARG A 3 -4.97 22.42 -59.57
C ARG A 3 -4.45 22.68 -58.15
N PHE A 4 -5.36 22.61 -57.18
CA PHE A 4 -5.02 22.47 -55.76
C PHE A 4 -4.44 21.08 -55.51
N LEU A 5 -3.28 21.00 -54.88
CA LEU A 5 -2.74 19.77 -54.32
C LEU A 5 -2.91 19.88 -52.79
N ILE A 6 -3.95 19.23 -52.25
CA ILE A 6 -4.13 19.12 -50.81
C ILE A 6 -3.33 17.90 -50.36
N LEU A 7 -2.21 18.14 -49.68
CA LEU A 7 -1.42 17.11 -49.02
C LEU A 7 -2.08 16.82 -47.66
N ILE A 8 -2.85 15.73 -47.57
CA ILE A 8 -3.39 15.27 -46.28
C ILE A 8 -2.29 14.47 -45.58
N LEU A 9 -1.59 15.12 -44.66
CA LEU A 9 -0.66 14.48 -43.74
C LEU A 9 -1.47 13.81 -42.61
N THR A 10 -1.67 12.50 -42.70
CA THR A 10 -2.24 11.71 -41.60
C THR A 10 -1.13 11.36 -40.62
N VAL A 11 -1.03 12.10 -39.52
CA VAL A 11 -0.17 11.74 -38.39
C VAL A 11 -0.92 10.72 -37.54
N LEU A 12 -0.53 9.44 -37.66
CA LEU A 12 -0.99 8.39 -36.76
C LEU A 12 -0.25 8.55 -35.42
N LEU A 13 -0.91 9.17 -34.44
CA LEU A 13 -0.42 9.19 -33.06
C LEU A 13 -0.76 7.83 -32.42
N THR A 14 0.13 6.85 -32.54
CA THR A 14 0.06 5.64 -31.70
C THR A 14 0.57 6.02 -30.32
N SER A 15 -0.34 6.37 -29.42
CA SER A 15 -0.02 6.41 -27.99
C SER A 15 0.16 4.97 -27.53
N THR A 16 1.38 4.43 -27.65
CA THR A 16 1.74 3.29 -26.81
C THR A 16 1.83 3.84 -25.41
N SER A 17 0.78 3.62 -24.60
CA SER A 17 0.96 3.67 -23.17
C SER A 17 2.07 2.68 -22.86
N LEU A 18 3.25 3.18 -22.48
CA LEU A 18 4.25 2.34 -21.84
C LEU A 18 3.59 1.91 -20.52
N LEU A 19 2.91 0.77 -20.53
CA LEU A 19 2.56 0.11 -19.29
C LEU A 19 3.89 -0.22 -18.63
N ALA A 20 4.22 0.48 -17.54
CA ALA A 20 5.38 0.17 -16.73
C ALA A 20 5.33 -1.33 -16.41
N GLN A 21 6.36 -2.06 -16.83
CA GLN A 21 6.39 -3.50 -16.71
C GLN A 21 6.50 -3.85 -15.22
N GLU A 22 5.46 -4.49 -14.69
CA GLU A 22 5.47 -4.97 -13.32
C GLU A 22 6.29 -6.25 -13.20
N LEU A 23 7.32 -6.23 -12.36
CA LEU A 23 8.18 -7.37 -12.09
C LEU A 23 8.15 -7.72 -10.60
N ALA A 24 8.19 -9.01 -10.29
CA ALA A 24 8.33 -9.50 -8.93
C ALA A 24 9.77 -9.95 -8.69
N ARG A 25 10.39 -9.44 -7.62
CA ARG A 25 11.70 -9.90 -7.17
C ARG A 25 11.56 -11.32 -6.60
N VAL A 26 12.38 -12.25 -7.08
CA VAL A 26 12.48 -13.62 -6.54
C VAL A 26 13.87 -13.87 -6.01
N ARG A 27 13.96 -14.75 -5.00
CA ARG A 27 15.23 -15.33 -4.54
C ARG A 27 15.26 -16.81 -4.89
N ASP A 28 16.24 -17.19 -5.70
CA ASP A 28 16.45 -18.55 -6.17
C ASP A 28 17.95 -18.87 -6.15
N ASN A 29 18.32 -20.05 -5.64
CA ASN A 29 19.72 -20.45 -5.41
C ASN A 29 20.59 -19.36 -4.76
N ASP A 30 20.05 -18.72 -3.71
CA ASP A 30 20.66 -17.64 -2.94
C ASP A 30 20.96 -16.34 -3.69
N GLN A 31 20.49 -16.23 -4.93
CA GLN A 31 20.60 -15.03 -5.75
C GLN A 31 19.23 -14.42 -6.04
N PHE A 32 19.22 -13.13 -6.30
CA PHE A 32 18.04 -12.37 -6.66
C PHE A 32 17.94 -12.20 -8.18
N GLY A 33 16.73 -12.41 -8.68
CA GLY A 33 16.30 -12.16 -10.05
C GLY A 33 14.87 -11.63 -10.07
N TYR A 34 14.29 -11.51 -11.26
CA TYR A 34 12.98 -10.91 -11.45
C TYR A 34 12.14 -11.68 -12.47
N ILE A 35 10.88 -11.93 -12.11
CA ILE A 35 9.90 -12.60 -12.97
C ILE A 35 8.78 -11.65 -13.39
N ASP A 36 8.20 -11.89 -14.56
CA ASP A 36 6.98 -11.23 -15.00
C ASP A 36 5.72 -11.93 -14.45
N LYS A 37 4.54 -11.39 -14.78
CA LYS A 37 3.24 -11.94 -14.36
C LYS A 37 2.92 -13.31 -14.94
N MET A 38 3.72 -13.83 -15.88
CA MET A 38 3.61 -15.19 -16.41
C MET A 38 4.55 -16.16 -15.68
N GLY A 39 5.35 -15.67 -14.72
CA GLY A 39 6.36 -16.47 -14.02
C GLY A 39 7.64 -16.66 -14.82
N THR A 40 7.83 -15.94 -15.92
CA THR A 40 9.04 -16.02 -16.74
C THR A 40 10.10 -15.07 -16.21
N PHE A 41 11.35 -15.55 -16.07
CA PHE A 41 12.47 -14.69 -15.71
C PHE A 41 12.70 -13.63 -16.79
N LYS A 42 12.59 -12.35 -16.41
CA LYS A 42 13.07 -11.21 -17.21
C LYS A 42 14.51 -10.89 -16.91
N ILE A 43 14.89 -11.10 -15.64
CA ILE A 43 16.27 -11.02 -15.20
C ILE A 43 16.54 -12.31 -14.41
N ASN A 44 17.43 -13.15 -14.93
CA ASN A 44 17.83 -14.37 -14.22
C ASN A 44 18.46 -14.04 -12.86
N PRO A 45 18.38 -14.95 -11.87
CA PRO A 45 19.06 -14.77 -10.59
C PRO A 45 20.56 -14.56 -10.81
N GLN A 46 21.06 -13.40 -10.40
CA GLN A 46 22.47 -13.04 -10.55
C GLN A 46 22.99 -12.07 -9.48
N PHE A 47 22.08 -11.41 -8.73
CA PHE A 47 22.46 -10.42 -7.73
C PHE A 47 22.49 -11.02 -6.32
N ALA A 48 23.53 -10.74 -5.54
CA ALA A 48 23.59 -11.16 -4.13
C ALA A 48 22.53 -10.44 -3.28
N LYS A 49 22.21 -9.18 -3.63
CA LYS A 49 21.12 -8.39 -3.04
C LYS A 49 20.48 -7.52 -4.11
N ALA A 50 19.16 -7.38 -4.04
CA ALA A 50 18.41 -6.49 -4.93
C ALA A 50 17.14 -5.95 -4.24
N GLY A 51 16.73 -4.74 -4.61
CA GLY A 51 15.50 -4.06 -4.22
C GLY A 51 14.32 -4.45 -5.11
N ASP A 52 13.13 -3.95 -4.80
CA ASP A 52 11.99 -4.07 -5.71
C ASP A 52 12.07 -2.95 -6.77
N PHE A 53 11.44 -3.12 -7.92
CA PHE A 53 11.31 -2.03 -8.89
C PHE A 53 10.45 -0.91 -8.30
N SER A 54 10.92 0.33 -8.46
CA SER A 54 10.21 1.54 -8.10
C SER A 54 10.62 2.64 -9.07
N ASP A 55 9.64 3.32 -9.68
CA ASP A 55 9.85 4.24 -10.80
C ASP A 55 10.66 3.63 -11.97
N GLY A 56 10.48 2.34 -12.23
CA GLY A 56 11.13 1.63 -13.33
C GLY A 56 12.63 1.32 -13.11
N LEU A 57 13.17 1.58 -11.91
CA LEU A 57 14.52 1.18 -11.52
C LEU A 57 14.49 0.31 -10.26
N ALA A 58 15.43 -0.62 -10.13
CA ALA A 58 15.64 -1.39 -8.91
C ALA A 58 17.07 -1.23 -8.42
N ALA A 59 17.25 -1.06 -7.11
CA ALA A 59 18.58 -1.11 -6.50
C ALA A 59 19.15 -2.52 -6.62
N ALA A 60 20.39 -2.67 -7.06
CA ALA A 60 21.06 -3.96 -7.12
C ALA A 60 22.51 -3.84 -6.64
N MET A 61 23.02 -4.91 -6.02
CA MET A 61 24.37 -4.93 -5.45
C MET A 61 25.32 -5.77 -6.29
N LYS A 62 26.51 -5.23 -6.55
CA LYS A 62 27.65 -5.91 -7.16
C LYS A 62 28.93 -5.43 -6.48
N ASN A 63 29.83 -6.35 -6.14
CA ASN A 63 31.09 -6.04 -5.44
C ASN A 63 30.87 -5.20 -4.15
N ASP A 64 29.86 -5.56 -3.35
CA ASP A 64 29.45 -4.87 -2.12
C ASP A 64 29.01 -3.40 -2.26
N GLN A 65 28.91 -2.89 -3.48
CA GLN A 65 28.38 -1.56 -3.78
C GLN A 65 27.01 -1.65 -4.44
N TRP A 66 26.16 -0.66 -4.18
CA TRP A 66 24.84 -0.52 -4.77
C TRP A 66 24.88 0.39 -5.99
N GLY A 67 24.15 -0.03 -7.03
CA GLY A 67 23.76 0.78 -8.17
C GLY A 67 22.27 0.58 -8.46
N PHE A 68 21.83 0.99 -9.65
CA PHE A 68 20.44 0.86 -10.08
C PHE A 68 20.34 0.26 -11.48
N ILE A 69 19.46 -0.73 -11.63
CA ILE A 69 19.20 -1.43 -12.89
C ILE A 69 17.82 -1.09 -13.45
N ASN A 70 17.67 -1.14 -14.77
CA ASN A 70 16.38 -1.08 -15.47
C ASN A 70 15.68 -2.44 -15.47
N THR A 71 14.48 -2.51 -16.08
CA THR A 71 13.67 -3.75 -16.16
C THR A 71 14.25 -4.83 -17.08
N SER A 72 15.26 -4.50 -17.89
CA SER A 72 16.05 -5.46 -18.68
C SER A 72 17.24 -6.02 -17.88
N GLY A 73 17.58 -5.41 -16.74
CA GLY A 73 18.72 -5.77 -15.90
C GLY A 73 20.00 -5.00 -16.22
N ASP A 74 19.96 -4.02 -17.12
CA ASP A 74 21.10 -3.17 -17.44
C ASP A 74 21.30 -2.10 -16.36
N TRP A 75 22.55 -1.79 -16.02
CA TRP A 75 22.88 -0.70 -15.11
C TRP A 75 22.54 0.65 -15.73
N VAL A 76 21.69 1.41 -15.06
CA VAL A 76 21.40 2.81 -15.35
C VAL A 76 22.32 3.72 -14.52
N ILE A 77 22.60 3.30 -13.29
CA ILE A 77 23.61 3.89 -12.42
C ILE A 77 24.50 2.74 -11.96
N GLU A 78 25.78 2.83 -12.27
CA GLU A 78 26.75 1.80 -11.91
C GLU A 78 26.89 1.66 -10.39
N PRO A 79 27.27 0.47 -9.89
CA PRO A 79 27.53 0.26 -8.46
C PRO A 79 28.66 1.13 -7.94
N GLU A 80 28.34 2.11 -7.11
CA GLU A 80 29.33 2.99 -6.47
C GLU A 80 28.95 3.42 -5.04
N TYR A 81 27.74 3.08 -4.57
CA TYR A 81 27.20 3.58 -3.31
C TYR A 81 27.20 2.52 -2.20
N ASP A 82 27.59 2.91 -0.99
CA ASP A 82 27.53 2.02 0.18
C ASP A 82 26.08 1.71 0.61
N LYS A 83 25.19 2.69 0.46
CA LYS A 83 23.77 2.57 0.82
C LYS A 83 22.92 3.39 -0.13
N VAL A 84 21.78 2.81 -0.50
CA VAL A 84 20.76 3.44 -1.34
C VAL A 84 19.37 3.16 -0.79
N LYS A 85 18.41 3.98 -1.20
CA LYS A 85 16.97 3.70 -1.10
C LYS A 85 16.36 3.61 -2.50
N PRO A 86 15.17 2.99 -2.65
CA PRO A 86 14.48 2.91 -3.92
C PRO A 86 14.17 4.29 -4.52
N PHE A 87 14.08 4.36 -5.86
CA PHE A 87 13.62 5.57 -6.54
C PHE A 87 12.14 5.85 -6.23
N ASN A 88 11.77 7.11 -6.06
CA ASN A 88 10.39 7.57 -5.94
C ASN A 88 10.28 9.01 -6.44
N SER A 89 9.28 9.29 -7.28
CA SER A 89 9.08 10.56 -7.96
C SER A 89 10.34 11.08 -8.69
N GLY A 90 11.08 10.16 -9.33
CA GLY A 90 12.25 10.46 -10.15
C GLY A 90 13.57 10.58 -9.40
N TYR A 91 13.59 10.42 -8.07
CA TYR A 91 14.80 10.54 -7.25
C TYR A 91 15.00 9.33 -6.33
N ALA A 92 16.25 9.02 -6.01
CA ALA A 92 16.62 8.10 -4.95
C ALA A 92 17.52 8.80 -3.92
N LEU A 93 17.49 8.31 -2.67
CA LEU A 93 18.48 8.70 -1.67
C LEU A 93 19.68 7.75 -1.74
N VAL A 94 20.87 8.32 -1.81
CA VAL A 94 22.16 7.61 -1.78
C VAL A 94 23.07 8.21 -0.74
N LEU A 95 23.94 7.39 -0.15
CA LEU A 95 24.90 7.84 0.87
C LEU A 95 26.22 8.25 0.22
N ILE A 96 26.57 9.54 0.31
CA ILE A 96 27.84 10.13 -0.18
C ILE A 96 28.49 10.85 1.00
N ASP A 97 29.77 10.55 1.28
CA ASP A 97 30.52 11.14 2.40
C ASP A 97 29.76 11.12 3.74
N LYS A 98 29.07 10.02 4.04
CA LYS A 98 28.22 9.81 5.23
C LYS A 98 26.95 10.67 5.31
N HIS A 99 26.60 11.39 4.24
CA HIS A 99 25.38 12.19 4.15
C HIS A 99 24.44 11.63 3.07
N TRP A 100 23.14 11.66 3.35
CA TRP A 100 22.12 11.25 2.38
C TRP A 100 21.89 12.36 1.37
N ASN A 101 21.99 12.03 0.09
CA ASN A 101 21.82 12.94 -1.03
C ASN A 101 20.74 12.39 -1.97
N TYR A 102 19.91 13.27 -2.51
CA TYR A 102 19.02 12.92 -3.61
C TYR A 102 19.80 12.89 -4.91
N ILE A 103 19.66 11.81 -5.68
CA ILE A 103 20.12 11.74 -7.06
C ILE A 103 18.95 11.49 -8.00
N ASP A 104 19.00 12.09 -9.19
CA ASP A 104 18.09 11.77 -10.28
C ASP A 104 18.52 10.48 -11.01
N LYS A 105 17.75 10.06 -12.02
CA LYS A 105 18.05 8.86 -12.83
C LYS A 105 19.32 8.98 -13.70
N ASN A 106 19.90 10.18 -13.82
CA ASN A 106 21.17 10.43 -14.49
C ASN A 106 22.33 10.58 -13.50
N ASN A 107 22.12 10.16 -12.24
CA ASN A 107 23.09 10.25 -11.16
C ASN A 107 23.47 11.68 -10.73
N LYS A 108 22.63 12.67 -11.05
CA LYS A 108 22.88 14.06 -10.68
C LYS A 108 22.28 14.39 -9.32
N VAL A 109 23.08 14.98 -8.43
CA VAL A 109 22.63 15.41 -7.10
C VAL A 109 21.64 16.57 -7.19
N LEU A 110 20.47 16.43 -6.55
CA LEU A 110 19.48 17.50 -6.38
C LEU A 110 19.90 18.43 -5.23
N GLN A 111 19.99 19.73 -5.53
CA GLN A 111 20.19 20.75 -4.50
C GLN A 111 18.89 20.98 -3.73
N THR A 112 18.96 21.09 -2.41
CA THR A 112 17.80 21.36 -1.56
C THR A 112 18.17 22.32 -0.43
N PRO A 113 17.20 22.97 0.23
CA PRO A 113 17.47 24.01 1.21
C PRO A 113 18.21 23.56 2.48
N VAL A 114 18.31 22.25 2.79
CA VAL A 114 18.75 21.84 4.15
C VAL A 114 19.89 20.84 4.36
N LYS A 115 20.56 20.18 3.42
CA LYS A 115 21.64 19.16 3.69
C LYS A 115 21.36 17.98 4.66
N GLU A 116 20.62 18.10 5.76
CA GLU A 116 20.44 17.07 6.79
C GLU A 116 18.95 16.75 7.07
N LYS A 117 18.64 15.45 7.17
CA LYS A 117 17.31 14.82 7.40
C LYS A 117 16.29 14.94 6.27
N TYR A 118 16.59 14.29 5.14
CA TYR A 118 15.63 14.05 4.07
C TYR A 118 14.82 12.76 4.29
N TYR A 119 13.54 12.84 3.97
CA TYR A 119 12.64 11.69 3.86
C TYR A 119 12.26 11.50 2.41
N ASP A 120 12.17 10.25 1.95
CA ASP A 120 11.88 9.89 0.57
C ASP A 120 10.70 10.70 0.00
N PHE A 121 10.82 11.16 -1.26
CA PHE A 121 9.67 11.70 -1.98
C PHE A 121 8.58 10.62 -1.99
N ASN A 122 7.34 11.04 -1.74
CA ASN A 122 6.19 10.16 -1.91
C ASN A 122 5.65 10.24 -3.34
N LYS A 123 4.66 9.40 -3.69
CA LYS A 123 4.03 9.36 -5.02
C LYS A 123 3.40 10.69 -5.50
N PHE A 124 3.28 11.68 -4.63
CA PHE A 124 2.76 13.02 -4.93
C PHE A 124 3.88 14.05 -5.18
N GLY A 125 5.14 13.62 -5.23
CA GLY A 125 6.28 14.51 -5.52
C GLY A 125 6.65 15.46 -4.40
N VAL A 126 6.30 15.13 -3.14
CA VAL A 126 6.71 15.90 -1.97
C VAL A 126 7.52 15.03 -0.99
N ALA A 127 8.50 15.66 -0.35
CA ALA A 127 9.35 15.06 0.67
C ALA A 127 9.27 15.87 1.97
N PHE A 128 9.48 15.21 3.11
CA PHE A 128 9.56 15.89 4.39
C PHE A 128 10.97 16.44 4.63
N TYR A 129 11.05 17.60 5.27
CA TYR A 129 12.28 18.15 5.82
C TYR A 129 12.02 18.74 7.21
N SER A 130 13.05 18.99 8.01
CA SER A 130 12.86 19.46 9.38
C SER A 130 13.89 20.49 9.82
N ILE A 131 13.43 21.54 10.49
CA ILE A 131 14.24 22.58 11.15
C ILE A 131 13.68 22.74 12.56
N ASP A 132 14.55 22.80 13.58
CA ASP A 132 14.17 22.99 15.00
C ASP A 132 13.01 22.10 15.50
N LYS A 133 13.05 20.82 15.11
CA LYS A 133 12.04 19.78 15.45
C LYS A 133 10.64 20.02 14.85
N LYS A 134 10.48 21.03 13.99
CA LYS A 134 9.29 21.22 13.16
C LYS A 134 9.53 20.63 11.78
N VAL A 135 8.47 20.15 11.15
CA VAL A 135 8.49 19.45 9.87
C VAL A 135 7.76 20.30 8.82
N GLY A 136 8.37 20.40 7.64
CA GLY A 136 7.85 21.06 6.45
C GLY A 136 7.87 20.13 5.23
N LEU A 137 7.51 20.67 4.06
CA LEU A 137 7.49 19.95 2.77
C LEU A 137 8.37 20.65 1.73
N ILE A 138 9.09 19.85 0.93
CA ILE A 138 9.74 20.30 -0.32
C ILE A 138 9.19 19.52 -1.52
N ASN A 139 9.23 20.11 -2.71
CA ASN A 139 8.86 19.44 -3.96
C ASN A 139 10.07 18.81 -4.69
N THR A 140 9.81 18.11 -5.80
CA THR A 140 10.82 17.47 -6.66
C THR A 140 11.79 18.43 -7.36
N LYS A 141 11.58 19.75 -7.28
CA LYS A 141 12.54 20.76 -7.73
C LYS A 141 13.46 21.24 -6.61
N GLY A 142 13.27 20.73 -5.39
CA GLY A 142 13.98 21.18 -4.19
C GLY A 142 13.42 22.48 -3.60
N GLU A 143 12.26 22.95 -4.06
CA GLU A 143 11.63 24.18 -3.57
C GLU A 143 10.79 23.90 -2.33
N VAL A 144 10.70 24.86 -1.40
CA VAL A 144 9.85 24.77 -0.22
C VAL A 144 8.38 24.88 -0.62
N VAL A 145 7.58 23.88 -0.23
CA VAL A 145 6.12 23.84 -0.37
C VAL A 145 5.44 24.28 0.93
N LEU A 146 6.00 23.87 2.06
CA LEU A 146 5.50 24.20 3.40
C LEU A 146 6.69 24.43 4.33
N GLU A 147 6.82 25.66 4.85
CA GLU A 147 7.81 25.96 5.88
C GLU A 147 7.58 25.10 7.14
N PRO A 148 8.62 24.75 7.92
CA PRO A 148 8.49 23.85 9.06
C PRO A 148 7.52 24.42 10.11
N LYS A 149 6.35 23.79 10.21
CA LYS A 149 5.23 24.29 11.01
C LYS A 149 4.74 23.25 12.03
N TYR A 150 4.73 21.99 11.65
CA TYR A 150 4.09 20.91 12.41
C TYR A 150 5.11 20.11 13.24
N ASN A 151 4.72 19.63 14.41
CA ASN A 151 5.57 18.74 15.23
C ASN A 151 5.75 17.38 14.56
N VAL A 152 4.74 16.92 13.82
CA VAL A 152 4.74 15.66 13.05
C VAL A 152 3.93 15.85 11.78
N ILE A 153 4.43 15.33 10.65
CA ILE A 153 3.66 15.05 9.43
C ILE A 153 3.77 13.55 9.17
N LYS A 154 2.63 12.85 9.06
CA LYS A 154 2.58 11.42 8.71
C LYS A 154 2.65 11.24 7.19
N PRO A 155 3.05 10.05 6.68
CA PRO A 155 3.01 9.75 5.25
C PRO A 155 1.66 10.11 4.63
N PHE A 156 1.70 10.62 3.40
CA PHE A 156 0.49 10.94 2.66
C PHE A 156 -0.27 9.68 2.25
N VAL A 157 -1.58 9.67 2.53
CA VAL A 157 -2.55 8.66 2.09
C VAL A 157 -3.60 9.40 1.28
N ASP A 158 -3.82 8.97 0.03
CA ASP A 158 -4.80 9.53 -0.90
C ASP A 158 -4.76 11.07 -1.06
N GLY A 159 -3.56 11.65 -1.00
CA GLY A 159 -3.31 13.08 -1.20
C GLY A 159 -3.35 13.90 0.10
N TYR A 160 -3.53 13.25 1.25
CA TYR A 160 -3.63 13.93 2.54
C TYR A 160 -2.65 13.37 3.56
N ALA A 161 -2.09 14.24 4.39
CA ALA A 161 -1.20 13.86 5.48
C ALA A 161 -1.78 14.30 6.82
N LYS A 162 -1.80 13.37 7.79
CA LYS A 162 -2.11 13.71 9.18
C LYS A 162 -0.98 14.55 9.76
N VAL A 163 -1.34 15.68 10.37
CA VAL A 163 -0.39 16.61 10.98
C VAL A 163 -0.68 16.77 12.46
N ARG A 164 0.36 17.03 13.26
CA ARG A 164 0.22 17.28 14.69
C ARG A 164 0.81 18.64 15.06
N VAL A 165 0.03 19.43 15.78
CA VAL A 165 0.46 20.63 16.50
C VAL A 165 0.27 20.33 17.98
N ASP A 166 1.35 20.39 18.75
CA ASP A 166 1.37 19.97 20.15
C ASP A 166 0.78 18.56 20.30
N ASP A 167 -0.36 18.40 20.96
CA ASP A 167 -1.03 17.12 21.18
C ASP A 167 -2.32 16.93 20.36
N LYS A 168 -2.61 17.84 19.42
CA LYS A 168 -3.80 17.78 18.57
C LYS A 168 -3.46 17.47 17.12
N TRP A 169 -4.28 16.62 16.53
CA TRP A 169 -4.19 16.17 15.15
C TRP A 169 -5.14 16.91 14.22
N GLY A 170 -4.65 17.15 13.02
CA GLY A 170 -5.38 17.68 11.87
C GLY A 170 -4.86 17.04 10.58
N MET A 171 -5.11 17.68 9.45
CA MET A 171 -4.74 17.16 8.14
C MET A 171 -4.37 18.29 7.17
N ILE A 172 -3.39 18.06 6.32
CA ILE A 172 -3.03 18.93 5.19
C ILE A 172 -3.12 18.16 3.88
N ASP A 173 -3.31 18.88 2.77
CA ASP A 173 -3.14 18.34 1.42
C ASP A 173 -1.68 18.42 0.95
N THR A 174 -1.39 17.92 -0.26
CA THR A 174 -0.03 17.88 -0.84
C THR A 174 0.56 19.26 -1.13
N SER A 175 -0.25 20.31 -1.18
CA SER A 175 0.23 21.70 -1.29
C SER A 175 0.63 22.29 0.07
N GLY A 176 0.44 21.56 1.16
CA GLY A 176 0.66 22.03 2.52
C GLY A 176 -0.51 22.84 3.09
N LYS A 177 -1.60 22.97 2.34
CA LYS A 177 -2.80 23.69 2.79
C LYS A 177 -3.55 22.84 3.81
N GLU A 178 -4.05 23.51 4.85
CA GLU A 178 -4.89 22.88 5.87
C GLU A 178 -6.20 22.36 5.26
N PHE A 179 -6.47 21.08 5.49
CA PHE A 179 -7.70 20.39 5.12
C PHE A 179 -8.59 20.13 6.34
N VAL A 180 -7.98 19.74 7.47
CA VAL A 180 -8.65 19.60 8.77
C VAL A 180 -7.82 20.32 9.84
N PRO A 181 -8.40 21.23 10.64
CA PRO A 181 -7.66 21.92 11.68
C PRO A 181 -7.15 20.96 12.75
N ALA A 182 -6.00 21.28 13.33
CA ALA A 182 -5.36 20.47 14.37
C ALA A 182 -6.05 20.63 15.74
N ILE A 183 -7.25 20.08 15.89
CA ILE A 183 -8.09 20.20 17.10
C ILE A 183 -8.58 18.86 17.66
N TYR A 184 -8.25 17.74 16.99
CA TYR A 184 -8.71 16.40 17.37
C TYR A 184 -7.66 15.67 18.20
N ASP A 185 -8.10 14.84 19.12
CA ASP A 185 -7.22 13.97 19.90
C ASP A 185 -6.70 12.80 19.07
N GLU A 186 -7.52 12.32 18.12
CA GLU A 186 -7.17 11.29 17.13
C GLU A 186 -7.83 11.60 15.79
N ILE A 187 -7.14 11.27 14.70
CA ILE A 187 -7.67 11.35 13.34
C ILE A 187 -7.21 10.15 12.50
N GLY A 188 -8.16 9.59 11.77
CA GLY A 188 -7.99 8.53 10.78
C GLY A 188 -7.46 9.03 9.44
N ASP A 189 -7.26 8.12 8.50
CA ASP A 189 -6.98 8.49 7.10
C ASP A 189 -8.27 8.92 6.39
N TYR A 190 -8.16 9.84 5.42
CA TYR A 190 -9.29 10.25 4.58
C TYR A 190 -9.34 9.44 3.30
N ARG A 191 -10.44 8.71 3.09
CA ARG A 191 -10.69 7.86 1.91
C ARG A 191 -12.03 8.17 1.23
N GLY A 192 -12.45 9.44 1.28
CA GLY A 192 -13.61 9.95 0.55
C GLY A 192 -14.94 10.00 1.31
N GLN A 193 -15.26 9.01 2.16
CA GLN A 193 -16.57 8.94 2.85
C GLN A 193 -16.64 9.79 4.13
N GLY A 194 -15.49 10.03 4.75
CA GLY A 194 -15.37 10.71 6.03
C GLY A 194 -14.09 10.26 6.74
N ILE A 195 -13.81 10.87 7.90
CA ILE A 195 -12.60 10.59 8.68
C ILE A 195 -13.00 10.16 10.09
N ALA A 196 -12.53 9.01 10.54
CA ALA A 196 -12.70 8.62 11.94
C ALA A 196 -11.95 9.62 12.83
N VAL A 197 -12.62 10.20 13.82
CA VAL A 197 -12.03 11.21 14.71
C VAL A 197 -12.41 10.95 16.17
N ARG A 198 -11.52 11.38 17.07
CA ARG A 198 -11.82 11.53 18.49
C ARG A 198 -11.58 12.96 18.93
N LYS A 199 -12.53 13.52 19.69
CA LYS A 199 -12.40 14.82 20.35
C LYS A 199 -12.91 14.71 21.79
N GLY A 200 -12.01 14.85 22.75
CA GLY A 200 -12.26 14.48 24.14
C GLY A 200 -12.63 13.00 24.23
N ASP A 201 -13.76 12.70 24.88
CA ASP A 201 -14.27 11.34 25.04
C ASP A 201 -15.20 10.91 23.90
N SER A 202 -15.51 11.81 22.97
CA SER A 202 -16.43 11.53 21.85
C SER A 202 -15.68 10.98 20.65
N PHE A 203 -16.15 9.85 20.13
CA PHE A 203 -15.77 9.31 18.84
C PHE A 203 -16.83 9.62 17.78
N GLY A 204 -16.40 9.84 16.54
CA GLY A 204 -17.31 10.17 15.45
C GLY A 204 -16.67 10.10 14.07
N ILE A 205 -17.46 10.43 13.06
CA ILE A 205 -17.01 10.59 11.68
C ILE A 205 -17.05 12.06 11.31
N LEU A 206 -15.92 12.62 10.89
CA LEU A 206 -15.83 13.94 10.32
C LEU A 206 -16.24 13.90 8.84
N VAL A 207 -17.27 14.65 8.48
CA VAL A 207 -17.74 14.84 7.10
C VAL A 207 -17.92 16.33 6.86
N GLU A 208 -17.27 16.87 5.82
CA GLU A 208 -17.39 18.29 5.44
C GLU A 208 -17.15 19.26 6.63
N GLY A 209 -16.17 18.95 7.48
CA GLY A 209 -15.82 19.77 8.65
C GLY A 209 -16.73 19.58 9.87
N SER A 210 -17.81 18.81 9.75
CA SER A 210 -18.75 18.51 10.84
C SER A 210 -18.54 17.11 11.40
N MET A 211 -18.37 17.00 12.72
CA MET A 211 -18.20 15.70 13.39
C MET A 211 -19.56 15.09 13.74
N ASN A 212 -19.90 14.00 13.05
CA ASN A 212 -21.05 13.16 13.37
C ASN A 212 -20.68 12.19 14.50
N ILE A 213 -21.17 12.45 15.71
CA ILE A 213 -20.86 11.64 16.90
C ILE A 213 -21.52 10.26 16.77
N ILE A 214 -20.77 9.20 17.08
CA ILE A 214 -21.30 7.83 17.16
C ILE A 214 -21.63 7.54 18.62
N SER A 215 -22.92 7.46 18.94
CA SER A 215 -23.40 7.31 20.32
C SER A 215 -22.83 6.05 20.99
N GLY A 216 -22.08 6.26 22.07
CA GLY A 216 -21.50 5.21 22.92
C GLY A 216 -20.28 4.49 22.33
N ALA A 217 -19.74 4.94 21.19
CA ALA A 217 -18.53 4.33 20.64
C ALA A 217 -17.30 4.64 21.51
N ASP A 218 -16.47 3.61 21.73
CA ASP A 218 -15.18 3.71 22.43
C ASP A 218 -13.98 3.50 21.48
N LYS A 219 -14.24 3.18 20.21
CA LYS A 219 -13.25 3.11 19.12
C LYS A 219 -13.94 3.16 17.76
N VAL A 220 -13.29 3.78 16.77
CA VAL A 220 -13.74 3.81 15.37
C VAL A 220 -12.55 3.55 14.46
N TRP A 221 -12.75 2.75 13.41
CA TRP A 221 -11.74 2.49 12.39
C TRP A 221 -12.03 3.30 11.12
N ASP A 222 -11.01 3.44 10.27
CA ASP A 222 -11.11 4.20 9.02
C ASP A 222 -12.05 3.52 8.03
N PHE A 223 -12.67 4.33 7.17
CA PHE A 223 -13.42 3.80 6.04
C PHE A 223 -12.48 3.01 5.12
N PRO A 224 -12.87 1.78 4.72
CA PRO A 224 -12.20 1.11 3.62
C PRO A 224 -12.42 1.88 2.32
N GLU A 225 -11.50 1.73 1.37
CA GLU A 225 -11.61 2.41 0.08
C GLU A 225 -12.87 1.96 -0.67
N GLY A 226 -13.68 2.92 -1.14
CA GLY A 226 -14.91 2.67 -1.88
C GLY A 226 -16.12 2.22 -1.04
N GLU A 227 -15.94 1.91 0.25
CA GLU A 227 -16.97 1.31 1.09
C GLU A 227 -17.81 2.35 1.86
N LYS A 228 -19.11 2.10 2.00
CA LYS A 228 -20.08 3.01 2.65
C LYS A 228 -20.16 2.88 4.16
N LEU A 229 -19.64 1.78 4.68
CA LEU A 229 -19.65 1.46 6.10
C LEU A 229 -18.20 1.35 6.58
N THR A 230 -17.96 1.89 7.77
CA THR A 230 -16.83 1.50 8.60
C THR A 230 -17.34 0.72 9.81
N TYR A 231 -16.44 0.29 10.68
CA TYR A 231 -16.77 -0.40 11.92
C TYR A 231 -16.30 0.40 13.12
N ALA A 232 -17.04 0.22 14.21
CA ALA A 232 -16.81 0.89 15.47
C ALA A 232 -17.09 -0.07 16.62
N ARG A 233 -16.46 0.19 17.76
CA ARG A 233 -16.59 -0.63 18.96
C ARG A 233 -17.36 0.13 20.03
N LYS A 234 -18.22 -0.59 20.73
CA LYS A 234 -18.90 -0.17 21.93
C LYS A 234 -18.99 -1.37 22.86
N ASP A 235 -18.66 -1.18 24.14
CA ASP A 235 -18.79 -2.20 25.18
C ASP A 235 -18.09 -3.52 24.80
N LYS A 236 -16.88 -3.41 24.24
CA LYS A 236 -16.05 -4.53 23.74
C LYS A 236 -16.63 -5.31 22.55
N LYS A 237 -17.76 -4.89 21.99
CA LYS A 237 -18.37 -5.46 20.79
C LYS A 237 -18.24 -4.51 19.60
N VAL A 238 -18.13 -5.08 18.42
CA VAL A 238 -17.96 -4.37 17.15
C VAL A 238 -19.28 -4.42 16.39
N GLY A 239 -19.66 -3.27 15.83
CA GLY A 239 -20.75 -3.08 14.88
C GLY A 239 -20.27 -2.23 13.72
N PHE A 240 -21.19 -1.90 12.81
CA PHE A 240 -20.89 -1.14 11.61
C PHE A 240 -21.68 0.16 11.56
N VAL A 241 -21.03 1.23 11.15
CA VAL A 241 -21.55 2.59 11.14
C VAL A 241 -21.37 3.23 9.77
N ASN A 242 -22.31 4.09 9.39
CA ASN A 242 -22.19 4.90 8.19
C ASN A 242 -21.53 6.26 8.49
N ALA A 243 -21.31 7.08 7.46
CA ALA A 243 -20.70 8.41 7.58
C ALA A 243 -21.51 9.40 8.41
N LYS A 244 -22.82 9.15 8.62
CA LYS A 244 -23.68 9.95 9.51
C LYS A 244 -23.52 9.58 10.99
N GLY A 245 -22.61 8.67 11.31
CA GLY A 245 -22.39 8.17 12.67
C GLY A 245 -23.49 7.22 13.17
N ALA A 246 -24.38 6.76 12.29
CA ALA A 246 -25.46 5.85 12.65
C ALA A 246 -25.00 4.40 12.61
N TRP A 247 -25.32 3.63 13.65
CA TRP A 247 -25.16 2.17 13.66
C TRP A 247 -26.11 1.53 12.65
N ILE A 248 -25.56 0.96 11.58
CA ILE A 248 -26.30 0.16 10.60
C ILE A 248 -26.41 -1.28 11.08
N ILE A 249 -25.32 -1.79 11.65
CA ILE A 249 -25.31 -3.07 12.34
C ILE A 249 -24.89 -2.77 13.78
N SER A 250 -25.77 -3.05 14.74
CA SER A 250 -25.47 -2.78 16.15
C SER A 250 -24.27 -3.60 16.64
N PRO A 251 -23.51 -3.08 17.62
CA PRO A 251 -22.40 -3.79 18.24
C PRO A 251 -22.82 -5.15 18.80
N GLN A 252 -22.36 -6.24 18.20
CA GLN A 252 -22.70 -7.60 18.63
C GLN A 252 -21.55 -8.61 18.43
N TYR A 253 -20.61 -8.32 17.52
CA TYR A 253 -19.49 -9.20 17.21
C TYR A 253 -18.30 -8.94 18.12
N TYR A 254 -17.51 -9.96 18.45
CA TYR A 254 -16.30 -9.75 19.27
C TYR A 254 -15.15 -9.13 18.47
N LYS A 255 -15.07 -9.43 17.17
CA LYS A 255 -14.14 -8.81 16.21
C LYS A 255 -14.82 -8.69 14.85
N ALA A 256 -14.36 -7.76 14.04
CA ALA A 256 -14.72 -7.65 12.64
C ALA A 256 -13.50 -7.17 11.84
N ARG A 257 -13.52 -7.41 10.53
CA ARG A 257 -12.74 -6.61 9.59
C ARG A 257 -13.71 -5.78 8.73
N ALA A 258 -13.13 -4.91 7.91
CA ALA A 258 -13.84 -4.09 6.96
C ALA A 258 -14.79 -4.89 6.06
N PHE A 259 -15.88 -4.26 5.62
CA PHE A 259 -16.56 -4.70 4.41
C PHE A 259 -15.59 -4.60 3.24
N SER A 260 -15.69 -5.57 2.34
CA SER A 260 -15.11 -5.49 1.02
C SER A 260 -15.99 -6.29 0.09
N ASN A 261 -16.37 -5.70 -1.05
CA ASN A 261 -17.11 -6.41 -2.08
C ASN A 261 -18.48 -6.97 -1.57
N GLY A 262 -19.10 -6.24 -0.62
CA GLY A 262 -20.42 -6.52 -0.05
C GLY A 262 -20.45 -7.49 1.14
N LEU A 263 -19.30 -8.04 1.57
CA LEU A 263 -19.22 -8.95 2.71
C LEU A 263 -18.14 -8.50 3.71
N ALA A 264 -18.39 -8.71 5.00
CA ALA A 264 -17.42 -8.48 6.06
C ALA A 264 -17.18 -9.76 6.87
N PRO A 265 -15.92 -10.15 7.13
CA PRO A 265 -15.64 -11.22 8.06
C PRO A 265 -15.86 -10.71 9.50
N VAL A 266 -16.62 -11.47 10.26
CA VAL A 266 -16.93 -11.18 11.66
C VAL A 266 -16.67 -12.40 12.53
N PHE A 267 -16.23 -12.15 13.77
CA PHE A 267 -15.92 -13.19 14.74
C PHE A 267 -16.98 -13.24 15.83
N ASN A 268 -17.67 -14.37 15.91
CA ASN A 268 -18.65 -14.71 16.92
C ASN A 268 -18.63 -16.21 17.20
N ASP A 269 -19.04 -16.63 18.39
CA ASP A 269 -19.13 -18.06 18.75
C ASP A 269 -17.84 -18.85 18.49
N ASP A 270 -16.71 -18.22 18.87
CA ASP A 270 -15.34 -18.75 18.72
C ASP A 270 -14.88 -19.07 17.28
N ALA A 271 -15.61 -18.60 16.27
CA ALA A 271 -15.24 -18.76 14.87
C ALA A 271 -15.48 -17.48 14.04
N TRP A 272 -14.84 -17.43 12.87
CA TRP A 272 -15.09 -16.41 11.86
C TRP A 272 -16.14 -16.91 10.87
N GLY A 273 -17.09 -16.03 10.55
CA GLY A 273 -18.06 -16.15 9.47
C GLY A 273 -18.10 -14.86 8.67
N TYR A 274 -19.06 -14.74 7.75
CA TYR A 274 -19.25 -13.53 6.94
C TYR A 274 -20.69 -13.07 6.95
N ILE A 275 -20.85 -11.75 7.00
CA ILE A 275 -22.15 -11.08 6.95
C ILE A 275 -22.22 -10.13 5.76
N ASP A 276 -23.43 -9.84 5.31
CA ASP A 276 -23.71 -8.75 4.38
C ASP A 276 -23.88 -7.39 5.09
N GLU A 277 -24.09 -6.32 4.31
CA GLU A 277 -24.26 -4.95 4.81
C GLU A 277 -25.50 -4.74 5.69
N THR A 278 -26.45 -5.69 5.68
CA THR A 278 -27.63 -5.68 6.57
C THR A 278 -27.35 -6.37 7.91
N GLY A 279 -26.21 -7.06 8.01
CA GLY A 279 -25.83 -7.88 9.16
C GLY A 279 -26.33 -9.32 9.07
N LYS A 280 -26.91 -9.73 7.94
CA LYS A 280 -27.34 -11.11 7.72
C LYS A 280 -26.11 -12.00 7.52
N GLU A 281 -26.09 -13.13 8.20
CA GLU A 281 -25.10 -14.19 7.97
C GLU A 281 -25.23 -14.76 6.55
N ILE A 282 -24.13 -14.73 5.80
CA ILE A 282 -24.00 -15.30 4.46
C ILE A 282 -23.14 -16.55 4.49
N ILE A 283 -22.08 -16.57 5.31
CA ILE A 283 -21.21 -17.73 5.50
C ILE A 283 -21.12 -18.00 6.99
N ALA A 284 -21.49 -19.21 7.38
CA ALA A 284 -21.54 -19.66 8.77
C ALA A 284 -20.21 -19.48 9.51
N PHE A 285 -20.30 -19.24 10.82
CA PHE A 285 -19.17 -19.16 11.74
C PHE A 285 -18.49 -20.53 11.88
N GLN A 286 -17.48 -20.79 11.04
CA GLN A 286 -16.80 -22.09 10.99
C GLN A 286 -15.27 -22.00 10.84
N PHE A 287 -14.73 -20.82 10.52
CA PHE A 287 -13.29 -20.67 10.27
C PHE A 287 -12.54 -20.20 11.51
N ARG A 288 -11.31 -20.68 11.67
CA ARG A 288 -10.40 -20.20 12.73
C ARG A 288 -9.91 -18.78 12.49
N ASP A 289 -9.76 -18.38 11.23
CA ASP A 289 -9.42 -17.01 10.79
C ASP A 289 -9.96 -16.77 9.38
N ALA A 290 -10.23 -15.52 9.04
CA ALA A 290 -10.87 -15.13 7.77
C ALA A 290 -10.48 -13.70 7.38
N GLU A 291 -9.99 -13.47 6.17
CA GLU A 291 -9.73 -12.11 5.68
C GLU A 291 -10.85 -11.62 4.75
N THR A 292 -10.77 -10.36 4.34
CA THR A 292 -11.72 -9.73 3.40
C THR A 292 -11.65 -10.37 2.02
N PHE A 293 -12.74 -10.30 1.26
CA PHE A 293 -12.77 -10.69 -0.14
C PHE A 293 -11.92 -9.75 -1.00
N ALA A 294 -11.11 -10.30 -1.89
CA ALA A 294 -10.47 -9.53 -2.95
C ALA A 294 -11.44 -9.25 -4.10
N ASP A 295 -11.06 -8.39 -5.04
CA ASP A 295 -11.89 -7.98 -6.18
C ASP A 295 -12.28 -9.15 -7.10
N ASN A 296 -11.47 -10.21 -7.13
CA ASN A 296 -11.80 -11.44 -7.85
C ASN A 296 -12.82 -12.33 -7.14
N GLY A 297 -13.33 -11.92 -5.97
CA GLY A 297 -14.36 -12.63 -5.23
C GLY A 297 -13.86 -13.81 -4.40
N LEU A 298 -12.54 -13.93 -4.20
CA LEU A 298 -11.94 -14.92 -3.30
C LEU A 298 -11.46 -14.30 -1.99
N ALA A 299 -11.68 -15.01 -0.88
CA ALA A 299 -11.17 -14.62 0.44
C ALA A 299 -10.32 -15.74 1.05
N PRO A 300 -9.15 -15.44 1.65
CA PRO A 300 -8.39 -16.44 2.36
C PRO A 300 -9.03 -16.74 3.72
N VAL A 301 -9.23 -18.01 4.00
CA VAL A 301 -9.75 -18.53 5.27
C VAL A 301 -8.82 -19.59 5.84
N LYS A 302 -8.79 -19.70 7.17
CA LYS A 302 -8.01 -20.69 7.89
C LYS A 302 -8.94 -21.64 8.62
N GLU A 303 -8.90 -22.92 8.26
CA GLU A 303 -9.66 -23.96 8.97
C GLU A 303 -8.89 -24.46 10.22
N LYS A 304 -7.61 -24.81 10.05
CA LYS A 304 -6.76 -25.32 11.13
C LYS A 304 -5.49 -24.49 11.27
N LYS A 305 -4.40 -24.91 10.63
CA LYS A 305 -3.10 -24.20 10.64
C LYS A 305 -2.82 -23.48 9.33
N LEU A 306 -3.36 -24.00 8.23
CA LEU A 306 -3.11 -23.55 6.87
C LEU A 306 -4.33 -22.78 6.34
N TRP A 307 -4.05 -21.94 5.34
CA TRP A 307 -5.00 -21.11 4.64
C TRP A 307 -5.41 -21.78 3.32
N GLY A 308 -6.70 -21.69 3.03
CA GLY A 308 -7.31 -21.94 1.74
C GLY A 308 -8.06 -20.69 1.28
N PHE A 309 -8.81 -20.80 0.19
CA PHE A 309 -9.58 -19.69 -0.36
C PHE A 309 -10.99 -20.13 -0.68
N ILE A 310 -11.96 -19.32 -0.27
CA ILE A 310 -13.37 -19.53 -0.51
C ILE A 310 -13.92 -18.49 -1.50
N ASP A 311 -14.98 -18.86 -2.20
CA ASP A 311 -15.82 -17.90 -2.94
C ASP A 311 -16.84 -17.20 -2.02
N LYS A 312 -17.62 -16.27 -2.59
CA LYS A 312 -18.65 -15.51 -1.85
C LYS A 312 -19.81 -16.37 -1.33
N THR A 313 -19.93 -17.63 -1.75
CA THR A 313 -20.91 -18.59 -1.20
C THR A 313 -20.37 -19.35 0.01
N GLY A 314 -19.06 -19.20 0.30
CA GLY A 314 -18.36 -19.95 1.35
C GLY A 314 -17.77 -21.28 0.88
N LYS A 315 -17.91 -21.62 -0.41
CA LYS A 315 -17.35 -22.86 -0.96
C LYS A 315 -15.84 -22.73 -1.10
N MET A 316 -15.10 -23.74 -0.63
CA MET A 316 -13.65 -23.84 -0.80
C MET A 316 -13.31 -24.00 -2.29
N VAL A 317 -12.61 -23.01 -2.85
CA VAL A 317 -12.08 -23.02 -4.23
C VAL A 317 -10.65 -23.54 -4.25
N ILE A 318 -9.82 -23.09 -3.30
CA ILE A 318 -8.43 -23.52 -3.15
C ILE A 318 -8.29 -24.17 -1.76
N PRO A 319 -7.92 -25.46 -1.66
CA PRO A 319 -7.81 -26.17 -0.39
C PRO A 319 -6.88 -25.50 0.62
N ALA A 320 -7.14 -25.72 1.91
CA ALA A 320 -6.35 -25.18 3.00
C ALA A 320 -4.98 -25.88 3.14
N GLN A 321 -4.02 -25.51 2.30
CA GLN A 321 -2.69 -26.12 2.23
C GLN A 321 -1.53 -25.11 2.24
N TYR A 322 -1.82 -23.82 2.31
CA TYR A 322 -0.80 -22.77 2.23
C TYR A 322 -0.58 -22.07 3.57
N ALA A 323 0.65 -21.65 3.83
CA ALA A 323 0.91 -20.60 4.80
C ALA A 323 0.82 -19.24 4.09
N ILE A 324 0.23 -18.25 4.75
CA ILE A 324 0.19 -16.86 4.30
C ILE A 324 0.69 -16.00 5.46
N SER A 325 1.73 -15.20 5.22
CA SER A 325 2.23 -14.24 6.20
C SER A 325 2.19 -12.84 5.62
N ALA A 326 1.84 -11.86 6.45
CA ALA A 326 1.81 -10.45 6.07
C ALA A 326 3.21 -9.80 5.92
N GLY A 327 4.29 -10.60 5.91
CA GLY A 327 5.67 -10.16 5.77
C GLY A 327 6.36 -10.66 4.49
N GLY A 328 7.14 -9.77 3.86
CA GLY A 328 8.13 -10.06 2.80
C GLY A 328 9.58 -9.98 3.33
N LEU A 329 10.58 -10.09 2.46
CA LEU A 329 12.02 -9.87 2.77
C LEU A 329 12.36 -8.39 2.98
N ASN A 330 11.45 -7.49 2.64
CA ASN A 330 11.77 -6.08 2.53
C ASN A 330 11.98 -5.45 3.92
N ILE A 331 13.22 -5.02 4.19
CA ILE A 331 13.57 -4.14 5.32
C ILE A 331 12.87 -2.77 5.26
N PHE A 332 12.26 -2.43 4.12
CA PHE A 332 11.57 -1.16 3.86
C PHE A 332 10.06 -1.28 3.60
N SER A 333 9.48 -2.49 3.54
CA SER A 333 8.02 -2.66 3.38
C SER A 333 7.44 -3.54 4.49
N LYS A 334 6.60 -2.92 5.33
CA LYS A 334 5.76 -3.62 6.30
C LYS A 334 4.35 -3.67 5.72
N ASN A 335 3.83 -4.89 5.54
CA ASN A 335 2.45 -5.27 5.20
C ASN A 335 2.26 -5.75 3.75
N ASN A 336 2.60 -7.02 3.50
CA ASN A 336 2.03 -7.73 2.36
C ASN A 336 0.58 -8.13 2.73
N PRO A 337 -0.44 -7.73 1.97
CA PRO A 337 -1.81 -8.16 2.24
C PRO A 337 -1.91 -9.69 2.10
N LYS A 338 -2.74 -10.29 2.94
CA LYS A 338 -3.08 -11.71 2.82
C LYS A 338 -4.17 -11.84 1.77
N GLY A 339 -3.95 -12.67 0.76
CA GLY A 339 -4.96 -12.98 -0.25
C GLY A 339 -4.51 -12.63 -1.66
N PHE A 340 -5.50 -12.47 -2.54
CA PHE A 340 -5.29 -12.10 -3.94
C PHE A 340 -5.04 -10.60 -4.10
N LEU A 341 -4.08 -10.26 -4.95
CA LEU A 341 -3.87 -8.93 -5.51
C LEU A 341 -4.04 -9.03 -7.02
N GLY A 342 -5.16 -8.51 -7.53
CA GLY A 342 -5.63 -8.88 -8.86
C GLY A 342 -5.91 -10.38 -8.91
N ASN A 343 -5.27 -11.08 -9.86
CA ASN A 343 -5.48 -12.51 -10.12
C ASN A 343 -4.39 -13.42 -9.49
N LEU A 344 -3.49 -12.89 -8.66
CA LEU A 344 -2.41 -13.68 -8.05
C LEU A 344 -2.41 -13.53 -6.53
N ALA A 345 -2.22 -14.65 -5.84
CA ALA A 345 -2.01 -14.67 -4.39
C ALA A 345 -0.58 -15.14 -4.08
N ARG A 346 0.15 -14.36 -3.27
CA ARG A 346 1.45 -14.79 -2.75
C ARG A 346 1.25 -15.76 -1.59
N VAL A 347 1.77 -16.97 -1.74
CA VAL A 347 1.61 -18.03 -0.75
C VAL A 347 2.92 -18.74 -0.47
N LYS A 348 2.99 -19.39 0.69
CA LYS A 348 4.06 -20.31 1.05
C LYS A 348 3.51 -21.73 1.06
N TYR A 349 4.14 -22.60 0.29
CA TYR A 349 3.87 -24.03 0.28
C TYR A 349 5.09 -24.76 0.82
N GLU A 350 4.90 -25.54 1.89
CA GLU A 350 5.98 -26.16 2.66
C GLU A 350 7.04 -25.14 3.12
N LYS A 351 8.21 -25.12 2.46
CA LYS A 351 9.34 -24.24 2.76
C LYS A 351 9.59 -23.18 1.69
N SER A 352 8.84 -23.20 0.60
CA SER A 352 9.07 -22.36 -0.58
C SER A 352 7.92 -21.37 -0.80
N TRP A 353 8.23 -20.26 -1.44
CA TRP A 353 7.29 -19.18 -1.76
C TRP A 353 6.98 -19.14 -3.24
N GLY A 354 5.77 -18.73 -3.58
CA GLY A 354 5.34 -18.58 -4.96
C GLY A 354 4.07 -17.76 -5.05
N PHE A 355 3.63 -17.56 -6.28
CA PHE A 355 2.29 -17.05 -6.57
C PHE A 355 1.41 -18.21 -7.01
N ILE A 356 0.13 -18.15 -6.66
CA ILE A 356 -0.89 -19.03 -7.22
C ILE A 356 -1.93 -18.20 -7.98
N ASP A 357 -2.50 -18.79 -9.03
CA ASP A 357 -3.69 -18.28 -9.70
C ASP A 357 -4.98 -18.58 -8.91
N GLU A 358 -6.12 -18.19 -9.47
CA GLU A 358 -7.45 -18.33 -8.86
C GLU A 358 -7.92 -19.79 -8.73
N GLN A 359 -7.23 -20.72 -9.40
CA GLN A 359 -7.45 -22.17 -9.31
C GLN A 359 -6.44 -22.84 -8.37
N GLY A 360 -5.48 -22.08 -7.82
CA GLY A 360 -4.45 -22.58 -6.92
C GLY A 360 -3.21 -23.14 -7.63
N ASN A 361 -3.07 -22.96 -8.94
CA ASN A 361 -1.90 -23.43 -9.67
C ASN A 361 -0.71 -22.48 -9.44
N PRO A 362 0.51 -23.02 -9.21
CA PRO A 362 1.69 -22.19 -9.07
C PRO A 362 2.03 -21.47 -10.37
N LEU A 363 2.24 -20.15 -10.27
CA LEU A 363 2.61 -19.30 -11.40
C LEU A 363 3.93 -19.78 -12.03
N GLY A 364 3.90 -20.03 -13.34
CA GLY A 364 5.06 -20.58 -14.08
C GLY A 364 5.49 -21.98 -13.63
N GLY A 365 4.68 -22.69 -12.83
CA GLY A 365 5.01 -24.02 -12.31
C GLY A 365 6.18 -24.04 -11.32
N LYS A 366 6.57 -22.89 -10.75
CA LYS A 366 7.79 -22.75 -9.96
C LYS A 366 7.53 -22.24 -8.54
N TRP A 367 8.42 -22.65 -7.65
CA TRP A 367 8.51 -22.17 -6.27
C TRP A 367 9.94 -21.69 -6.02
N TYR A 368 10.08 -20.68 -5.16
CA TYR A 368 11.32 -19.95 -4.91
C TYR A 368 11.66 -19.97 -3.42
N GLN A 369 12.92 -19.72 -3.06
CA GLN A 369 13.29 -19.50 -1.65
C GLN A 369 12.55 -18.28 -1.08
N ASN A 370 12.26 -17.29 -1.93
CA ASN A 370 11.34 -16.20 -1.63
C ASN A 370 10.81 -15.53 -2.91
N VAL A 371 9.70 -14.81 -2.79
CA VAL A 371 9.19 -13.90 -3.82
C VAL A 371 8.59 -12.67 -3.14
N GLU A 372 8.73 -11.50 -3.74
CA GLU A 372 8.01 -10.28 -3.36
C GLU A 372 6.82 -10.03 -4.28
N LEU A 373 5.92 -9.13 -3.88
CA LEU A 373 4.83 -8.69 -4.75
C LEU A 373 5.37 -8.00 -6.01
N PHE A 374 4.56 -8.02 -7.07
CA PHE A 374 4.86 -7.30 -8.30
C PHE A 374 4.92 -5.80 -8.04
N ALA A 375 5.99 -5.15 -8.53
CA ALA A 375 6.23 -3.72 -8.38
C ALA A 375 6.62 -3.09 -9.73
N LYS A 376 6.46 -1.76 -9.85
CA LYS A 376 6.60 -0.99 -11.09
C LYS A 376 7.92 -0.24 -11.21
#